data_AF-A0A2Z7AZQ9-F1
#
_entry.id   AF-A0A2Z7AZQ9-F1
#
_cell.length_a   1.000
_cell.length_b   1.000
_cell.length_c   1.000
_cell.angle_alpha   90.00
_cell.angle_beta   90.00
_cell.angle_gamma   90.00
#
_symmetry.space_group_name_H-M   'P 1'
#
loop_
_entity.id
_entity.type
_entity.pdbx_description
1 polymer ?
#
loop_
_entity_poly.entity_id
_entity_poly.type
_entity_poly.pdbx_seq_one_letter_code
_entity_poly.pdbx_strand_id
1 'polypeptide(L)'
;GEDVLVTAGLTLVVTLGLTIFTFVAAKRGWDFSFLGPFLFCALFLLIAFSILRIVFPMGRLGRQVIGCIGVLVYSGYIIYDTDNLIKRFSYDEYMEAAMCLFLDIINLFIYLLQIMDWDD
;
A
#
# COMPACT_ATOMS: atom_id res chain seq x y z
N GLY A 1 14.47 -15.30 -6.46
CA GLY A 1 13.73 -16.36 -5.70
C GLY A 1 13.89 -16.14 -4.20
N GLU A 2 15.13 -15.95 -3.78
CA GLU A 2 15.48 -15.28 -2.52
C GLU A 2 14.78 -13.92 -2.36
N ASP A 3 14.74 -13.12 -3.43
CA ASP A 3 14.12 -11.78 -3.46
C ASP A 3 12.63 -11.80 -3.14
N VAL A 4 11.93 -12.86 -3.59
CA VAL A 4 10.51 -13.06 -3.29
C VAL A 4 10.31 -13.30 -1.80
N LEU A 5 11.18 -14.09 -1.17
CA LEU A 5 11.12 -14.39 0.26
C LEU A 5 11.45 -13.14 1.10
N VAL A 6 12.50 -12.40 0.72
CA VAL A 6 12.87 -11.13 1.38
C VAL A 6 11.74 -10.11 1.25
N THR A 7 11.16 -9.97 0.06
CA THR A 7 10.02 -9.07 -0.20
C THR A 7 8.80 -9.46 0.63
N ALA A 8 8.49 -10.75 0.74
CA ALA A 8 7.38 -11.24 1.56
C ALA A 8 7.61 -10.92 3.05
N GLY A 9 8.84 -11.11 3.54
CA GLY A 9 9.24 -10.73 4.89
C GLY A 9 9.09 -9.23 5.15
N LEU A 10 9.57 -8.38 4.24
CA LEU A 10 9.42 -6.93 4.32
C LEU A 10 7.95 -6.51 4.31
N THR A 11 7.14 -7.08 3.42
CA THR A 11 5.70 -6.81 3.34
C THR A 11 5.01 -7.13 4.66
N LEU A 12 5.34 -8.28 5.27
CA LEU A 12 4.80 -8.69 6.55
C LEU A 12 5.19 -7.71 7.67
N VAL A 13 6.48 -7.33 7.74
CA VAL A 13 6.98 -6.38 8.75
C VAL A 13 6.31 -5.02 8.61
N VAL A 14 6.22 -4.48 7.39
CA VAL A 14 5.59 -3.18 7.12
C VAL A 14 4.10 -3.23 7.44
N THR A 15 3.39 -4.24 6.93
CA THR A 15 1.94 -4.37 7.15
C THR A 15 1.62 -4.50 8.63
N LEU A 16 2.28 -5.39 9.36
CA LEU A 16 2.04 -5.57 10.80
C LEU A 16 2.42 -4.33 11.60
N GLY A 17 3.57 -3.71 11.29
CA GLY A 17 4.02 -2.50 11.95
C GLY A 17 3.02 -1.35 11.80
N LEU A 18 2.56 -1.10 10.58
CA LEU A 18 1.57 -0.05 10.28
C LEU A 18 0.19 -0.37 10.87
N THR A 19 -0.24 -1.63 10.82
CA THR A 19 -1.53 -2.05 11.39
C THR A 19 -1.53 -1.85 12.90
N ILE A 20 -0.48 -2.29 13.61
CA ILE A 20 -0.34 -2.11 15.07
C ILE A 20 -0.28 -0.62 15.42
N PHE A 21 0.53 0.15 14.70
CA PHE A 21 0.62 1.60 14.89
C PHE A 21 -0.76 2.27 14.77
N THR A 22 -1.46 1.99 13.67
CA THR A 22 -2.78 2.56 13.38
C THR A 22 -3.79 2.15 14.45
N PHE A 23 -3.78 0.88 14.86
CA PHE A 23 -4.67 0.38 15.91
C PHE A 23 -4.48 1.12 17.25
N VAL A 24 -3.23 1.35 17.64
CA VAL A 24 -2.92 2.11 18.86
C VAL A 24 -3.32 3.58 18.71
N ALA A 25 -3.06 4.20 17.56
CA ALA A 25 -3.37 5.60 17.28
C ALA A 25 -4.89 5.84 17.22
N ALA A 26 -5.65 5.00 16.51
CA ALA A 26 -7.11 5.08 16.42
C ALA A 26 -7.78 4.95 17.80
N LYS A 27 -7.29 4.02 18.65
CA LYS A 27 -7.75 3.91 20.04
C LYS A 27 -7.46 5.14 20.91
N ARG A 28 -6.45 5.93 20.56
CA ARG A 28 -6.12 7.22 21.20
C ARG A 28 -6.92 8.39 20.61
N GLY A 29 -7.81 8.15 19.66
CA GLY A 29 -8.66 9.16 19.03
C GLY A 29 -8.02 9.89 17.85
N TRP A 30 -6.96 9.33 17.25
CA TRP A 30 -6.41 9.89 16.01
C TRP A 30 -7.34 9.59 14.85
N ASP A 31 -7.49 10.56 13.93
CA ASP A 31 -8.33 10.41 12.74
C ASP A 31 -7.49 10.46 11.48
N PHE A 32 -7.48 9.36 10.72
CA PHE A 32 -6.74 9.23 9.48
C PHE A 32 -7.60 9.52 8.25
N SER A 33 -8.87 9.93 8.43
CA SER A 33 -9.78 10.25 7.32
C SER A 33 -9.24 11.31 6.36
N PHE A 34 -8.35 12.20 6.85
CA PHE A 34 -7.69 13.22 6.02
C PHE A 34 -6.82 12.63 4.90
N LEU A 35 -6.35 11.38 5.02
CA LEU A 35 -5.54 10.70 4.00
C LEU A 35 -6.35 10.35 2.76
N GLY A 36 -7.67 10.14 2.89
CA GLY A 36 -8.54 9.65 1.82
C GLY A 36 -8.38 10.39 0.49
N PRO A 37 -8.55 11.74 0.44
CA PRO A 37 -8.40 12.50 -0.81
C PRO A 37 -7.00 12.40 -1.43
N PHE A 38 -5.94 12.40 -0.60
CA PHE A 38 -4.56 12.30 -1.10
C PHE A 38 -4.28 10.92 -1.69
N LEU A 39 -4.71 9.86 -0.99
CA LEU A 39 -4.54 8.48 -1.43
C LEU A 39 -5.33 8.21 -2.72
N PHE A 40 -6.55 8.74 -2.82
CA PHE A 40 -7.37 8.63 -4.03
C PHE A 40 -6.66 9.27 -5.23
N CYS A 41 -6.17 10.50 -5.09
CA CYS A 41 -5.38 11.17 -6.14
C CYS A 41 -4.12 10.39 -6.49
N ALA A 42 -3.38 9.89 -5.50
CA ALA A 42 -2.15 9.13 -5.71
C ALA A 42 -2.39 7.80 -6.45
N LEU A 43 -3.51 7.13 -6.17
CA LEU A 43 -3.92 5.91 -6.88
C LEU A 43 -4.16 6.18 -8.37
N PHE A 44 -4.89 7.25 -8.71
CA PHE A 44 -5.09 7.64 -10.11
C PHE A 44 -3.77 7.96 -10.82
N LEU A 45 -2.82 8.59 -10.13
CA LEU A 45 -1.48 8.82 -10.67
C LEU A 45 -0.74 7.50 -10.92
N LEU A 46 -0.77 6.55 -9.98
CA LEU A 46 -0.13 5.24 -10.16
C LEU A 46 -0.75 4.48 -11.35
N ILE A 47 -2.07 4.52 -11.51
CA ILE A 47 -2.77 3.93 -12.66
C ILE A 47 -2.33 4.61 -13.96
N ALA A 48 -2.32 5.95 -14.01
CA ALA A 48 -1.89 6.70 -15.19
C ALA A 48 -0.43 6.39 -15.55
N PHE A 49 0.48 6.35 -14.57
CA PHE A 49 1.87 5.96 -14.80
C PHE A 49 2.00 4.50 -15.28
N SER A 50 1.16 3.59 -14.78
CA SER A 50 1.16 2.20 -15.23
C SER A 50 0.74 2.08 -16.69
N ILE A 51 -0.25 2.85 -17.14
CA ILE A 51 -0.64 2.94 -18.56
C ILE A 51 0.46 3.60 -19.40
N LEU A 52 1.03 4.71 -18.93
CA LEU A 52 2.09 5.43 -19.65
C LEU A 52 3.32 4.55 -19.90
N ARG A 53 3.68 3.67 -18.96
CA ARG A 53 4.79 2.73 -19.14
C ARG A 53 4.60 1.74 -20.29
N ILE A 54 3.36 1.42 -20.68
CA ILE A 54 3.06 0.52 -21.80
C ILE A 54 3.45 1.19 -23.13
N VAL A 55 3.24 2.50 -23.24
CA VAL A 55 3.51 3.28 -24.46
C VAL A 55 4.95 3.82 -24.46
N PHE A 56 5.45 4.21 -23.28
CA PHE A 56 6.78 4.78 -23.09
C PHE A 56 7.58 3.89 -22.12
N PRO A 57 8.41 2.96 -22.63
CA PRO A 57 9.19 2.07 -21.76
C PRO A 57 10.18 2.90 -20.94
N MET A 58 9.91 3.00 -19.64
CA MET A 58 10.80 3.70 -18.72
C MET A 58 12.04 2.87 -18.42
N GLY A 59 13.18 3.55 -18.31
CA GLY A 59 14.43 2.93 -17.86
C GLY A 59 14.33 2.36 -16.44
N ARG A 60 15.33 1.59 -16.04
CA ARG A 60 15.41 0.91 -14.73
C ARG A 60 15.13 1.87 -13.57
N LEU A 61 15.80 3.02 -13.53
CA LEU A 61 15.61 4.03 -12.48
C LEU A 61 14.16 4.56 -12.40
N GLY A 62 13.51 4.78 -13.55
CA GLY A 62 12.14 5.28 -13.60
C GLY A 62 11.14 4.29 -13.00
N ARG A 63 11.32 2.99 -13.28
CA ARG A 63 10.51 1.94 -12.66
C ARG A 63 10.69 1.98 -11.14
N GLN A 64 11.92 2.00 -10.63
CA GLN A 64 12.22 1.99 -9.20
C GLN A 64 11.63 3.18 -8.45
N VAL A 65 11.76 4.40 -8.99
CA VAL A 65 11.20 5.61 -8.36
C VAL A 65 9.70 5.46 -8.16
N ILE A 66 8.99 4.97 -9.18
CA ILE A 66 7.55 4.72 -9.05
C ILE A 66 7.27 3.53 -8.13
N GLY A 67 8.18 2.55 -8.05
CA GLY A 67 8.18 1.50 -7.04
C GLY A 67 8.13 2.07 -5.61
N CYS A 68 9.08 2.95 -5.28
CA CYS A 68 9.14 3.62 -3.98
C CYS A 68 7.89 4.45 -3.69
N ILE A 69 7.37 5.18 -4.69
CA ILE A 69 6.12 5.93 -4.57
C ILE A 69 4.95 4.98 -4.30
N GLY A 70 4.86 3.87 -5.03
CA GLY A 70 3.85 2.83 -4.82
C GLY A 70 3.88 2.26 -3.41
N VAL A 71 5.06 1.91 -2.90
CA VAL A 71 5.24 1.44 -1.51
C VAL A 71 4.71 2.47 -0.50
N LEU A 72 5.03 3.75 -0.66
CA LEU A 72 4.55 4.80 0.23
C LEU A 72 3.03 4.98 0.16
N VAL A 73 2.45 4.93 -1.04
CA VAL A 73 1.00 5.09 -1.25
C VAL A 73 0.24 3.93 -0.62
N TYR A 74 0.63 2.69 -0.89
CA TYR A 74 -0.06 1.52 -0.31
C TYR A 74 0.21 1.34 1.19
N SER A 75 1.36 1.81 1.69
CA SER A 75 1.56 1.96 3.14
C SER A 75 0.57 2.95 3.75
N GLY A 76 0.27 4.05 3.06
CA GLY A 76 -0.75 5.01 3.47
C GLY A 76 -2.17 4.43 3.42
N TYR A 77 -2.49 3.64 2.40
CA TYR A 77 -3.77 2.90 2.33
C TYR A 77 -3.92 1.90 3.48
N ILE A 78 -2.87 1.13 3.83
CA ILE A 78 -2.91 0.24 5.00
C ILE A 78 -3.29 1.01 6.27
N ILE A 79 -2.74 2.20 6.50
CA ILE A 79 -3.12 3.05 7.65
C ILE A 79 -4.58 3.49 7.55
N TYR A 80 -4.99 4.01 6.40
CA TYR A 80 -6.35 4.52 6.19
C TYR A 80 -7.42 3.43 6.32
N ASP A 81 -7.20 2.28 5.70
CA ASP A 81 -8.16 1.16 5.71
C ASP A 81 -8.14 0.40 7.03
N THR A 82 -7.00 0.31 7.72
CA THR A 82 -6.97 -0.20 9.10
C THR A 82 -7.76 0.71 10.04
N ASP A 83 -7.63 2.03 9.93
CA ASP A 83 -8.40 2.98 10.75
C ASP A 83 -9.91 2.88 10.46
N ASN A 84 -10.29 2.77 9.19
CA ASN A 84 -11.68 2.55 8.77
C ASN A 84 -12.24 1.23 9.32
N LEU A 85 -11.45 0.15 9.26
CA LEU A 85 -11.83 -1.17 9.77
C LEU A 85 -12.08 -1.13 11.29
N ILE A 86 -11.29 -0.36 12.05
CA ILE A 86 -11.46 -0.20 13.50
C ILE A 86 -12.71 0.62 13.83
N LYS A 87 -12.99 1.66 13.05
CA LYS A 87 -14.12 2.57 13.30
C LYS A 87 -15.47 1.99 12.86
N ARG A 88 -15.49 1.11 11.85
CA ARG A 88 -16.70 0.47 11.33
C ARG A 88 -17.01 -0.79 12.15
N PHE A 89 -17.83 -0.64 13.19
CA PHE A 89 -18.28 -1.72 14.08
C PHE A 89 -19.47 -2.55 13.52
N SER A 90 -19.92 -2.29 12.29
CA SER A 90 -21.08 -2.94 11.67
C SER A 90 -20.68 -4.15 10.83
N TYR A 91 -21.37 -5.28 11.01
CA TYR A 91 -21.11 -6.55 10.28
C TYR A 91 -21.12 -6.41 8.76
N ASP A 92 -21.95 -5.51 8.21
CA ASP A 92 -22.17 -5.42 6.77
C ASP A 92 -20.96 -4.84 6.00
N GLU A 93 -20.10 -4.07 6.66
CA GLU A 93 -18.99 -3.35 5.99
C GLU A 93 -17.60 -3.96 6.25
N TYR A 94 -17.50 -4.95 7.14
CA TYR A 94 -16.22 -5.61 7.47
C TYR A 94 -15.64 -6.37 6.28
N MET A 95 -16.48 -7.00 5.47
CA MET A 95 -16.02 -7.77 4.31
C MET A 95 -15.33 -6.85 3.30
N GLU A 96 -15.93 -5.69 3.03
CA GLU A 96 -15.38 -4.70 2.11
C GLU A 96 -14.05 -4.11 2.61
N ALA A 97 -14.00 -3.69 3.87
CA ALA A 97 -12.78 -3.17 4.47
C ALA A 97 -11.64 -4.22 4.49
N ALA A 98 -11.96 -5.49 4.75
CA ALA A 98 -10.97 -6.57 4.69
C ALA A 98 -10.48 -6.83 3.25
N MET A 99 -11.35 -6.72 2.24
CA MET A 99 -10.95 -6.82 0.83
C MET A 99 -10.03 -5.67 0.43
N CYS A 100 -10.32 -4.43 0.84
CA CYS A 100 -9.45 -3.28 0.60
C CYS A 100 -8.06 -3.49 1.22
N LEU A 101 -8.00 -3.85 2.50
CA LEU A 101 -6.74 -4.11 3.19
C LEU A 101 -5.94 -5.24 2.53
N PHE A 102 -6.62 -6.29 2.03
CA PHE A 102 -5.98 -7.37 1.27
C PHE A 102 -5.37 -6.86 -0.04
N LEU A 103 -6.08 -6.01 -0.79
CA LEU A 103 -5.57 -5.39 -2.00
C LEU A 103 -4.35 -4.49 -1.71
N ASP A 104 -4.37 -3.77 -0.60
CA ASP A 104 -3.24 -2.92 -0.22
C ASP A 104 -1.98 -3.73 0.05
N ILE A 105 -2.11 -4.84 0.78
CA ILE A 105 -1.00 -5.75 1.08
C ILE A 105 -0.43 -6.37 -0.19
N ILE A 106 -1.29 -6.80 -1.12
CA ILE A 106 -0.84 -7.33 -2.41
C ILE A 106 -0.09 -6.27 -3.22
N ASN A 107 -0.63 -5.07 -3.31
CA ASN A 107 0.01 -4.02 -4.08
C ASN A 107 1.33 -3.56 -3.43
N LEU A 108 1.38 -3.44 -2.09
CA LEU A 108 2.62 -3.21 -1.35
C LEU A 108 3.67 -4.27 -1.70
N PHE A 109 3.30 -5.55 -1.70
CA PHE A 109 4.18 -6.64 -2.09
C PHE A 109 4.69 -6.49 -3.53
N ILE A 110 3.81 -6.21 -4.50
CA ILE A 110 4.18 -6.04 -5.91
C ILE A 110 5.17 -4.88 -6.08
N TYR A 111 4.94 -3.74 -5.41
CA TYR A 111 5.83 -2.60 -5.50
C TYR A 111 7.16 -2.82 -4.78
N LEU A 112 7.17 -3.51 -3.63
CA LEU A 112 8.43 -3.92 -2.98
C LEU A 112 9.20 -4.90 -3.86
N LEU A 113 8.52 -5.87 -4.49
CA LEU A 113 9.15 -6.81 -5.42
C LEU A 113 9.78 -6.05 -6.59
N GLN A 114 9.08 -5.06 -7.15
CA GLN A 114 9.59 -4.22 -8.23
C GLN A 114 10.83 -3.39 -7.83
N ILE A 115 11.05 -3.13 -6.54
CA ILE A 115 12.26 -2.47 -6.04
C ILE A 115 13.37 -3.50 -5.79
N MET A 116 13.03 -4.70 -5.29
CA MET A 116 14.00 -5.76 -4.97
C MET A 116 14.52 -6.48 -6.22
N ASP A 117 13.73 -6.54 -7.29
CA ASP A 117 14.14 -7.00 -8.64
C ASP A 117 15.15 -6.04 -9.32
N TRP A 118 15.97 -5.34 -8.52
CA TRP A 118 16.98 -4.40 -8.95
C TRP A 118 18.32 -5.05 -9.25
N ASP A 119 18.64 -6.18 -8.60
CA ASP A 119 19.94 -6.85 -8.69
C ASP A 119 20.14 -7.75 -9.93
N ASP A 120 19.13 -7.84 -10.84
CA ASP A 120 19.19 -8.59 -12.11
C ASP A 120 19.24 -7.70 -13.39
#